data_AF-A0A075KK26-F1
#
_entry.id   AF-A0A075KK26-F1
#
_cell.length_a   1.000
_cell.length_b   1.000
_cell.length_c   1.000
_cell.angle_alpha   90.00
_cell.angle_beta   90.00
_cell.angle_gamma   90.00
#
_symmetry.space_group_name_H-M   'P 1'
#
loop_
_entity.id
_entity.type
_entity.pdbx_description
1 polymer ?
#
loop_
_entity_poly.entity_id
_entity_poly.type
_entity_poly.pdbx_seq_one_letter_code
_entity_poly.pdbx_strand_id
1 'polypeptide(L)'
;MLSIVGLCGPDWVLIAADSSVSSSIICMSEEYDRIAEIGKHNALALAGETGDALQLSEYIIGNVALYKFINSVELTTDAISHYIRNEMAKAVRKNPYQVNMLLAGYDEKPSLYYLDYLGTRQKIPFGSPGLLRIFRPFSIR
;
A
#
# COMPACT_ATOMS: atom_id res chain seq x y z
N MET A 1 -8.62 7.77 12.55
CA MET A 1 -8.70 7.99 11.08
C MET A 1 -7.31 7.75 10.54
N LEU A 2 -7.11 6.68 9.78
CA LEU A 2 -5.76 6.26 9.40
C LEU A 2 -5.29 7.07 8.20
N SER A 3 -4.09 7.64 8.30
CA SER A 3 -3.53 8.51 7.26
C SER A 3 -2.28 7.86 6.69
N ILE A 4 -2.23 7.71 5.36
CA ILE A 4 -1.05 7.25 4.63
C ILE A 4 -0.74 8.23 3.49
N VAL A 5 0.52 8.60 3.32
CA VAL A 5 1.00 9.54 2.30
C VAL A 5 2.09 8.87 1.49
N GLY A 6 2.05 9.09 0.17
CA GLY A 6 3.12 8.71 -0.73
C GLY A 6 3.57 9.90 -1.59
N LEU A 7 4.88 10.01 -1.78
CA LEU A 7 5.54 10.98 -2.66
C LEU A 7 6.54 10.24 -3.55
N CYS A 8 6.46 10.47 -4.85
CA CYS A 8 7.39 9.94 -5.85
C CYS A 8 8.22 11.10 -6.39
N GLY A 9 9.51 11.11 -6.08
CA GLY A 9 10.50 11.96 -6.71
C GLY A 9 11.05 11.35 -8.00
N PRO A 10 12.06 12.00 -8.61
CA PRO A 10 12.73 11.51 -9.82
C PRO A 10 13.46 10.18 -9.59
N ASP A 11 14.18 10.07 -8.46
CA ASP A 11 15.05 8.93 -8.14
C ASP A 11 14.69 8.25 -6.80
N TRP A 12 13.64 8.72 -6.13
CA TRP A 12 13.24 8.24 -4.81
C TRP A 12 11.72 8.12 -4.69
N VAL A 13 11.28 7.25 -3.79
CA VAL A 13 9.88 7.12 -3.40
C VAL A 13 9.81 7.09 -1.88
N LEU A 14 8.89 7.86 -1.31
CA LEU A 14 8.67 7.97 0.12
C LEU A 14 7.23 7.59 0.43
N ILE A 15 7.04 6.77 1.46
CA ILE A 15 5.74 6.51 2.07
C ILE A 15 5.84 6.85 3.55
N ALA A 16 4.80 7.49 4.07
CA ALA A 16 4.61 7.71 5.49
C ALA A 16 3.24 7.20 5.89
N ALA A 17 3.15 6.55 7.05
CA ALA A 17 1.91 6.08 7.65
C ALA A 17 1.83 6.56 9.09
N ASP A 18 0.62 6.87 9.54
CA ASP A 18 0.34 7.11 10.95
C ASP A 18 0.48 5.82 11.77
N SER A 19 1.09 5.91 12.95
CA SER A 19 1.39 4.80 13.85
C SER A 19 0.36 4.61 14.98
N SER A 20 -0.59 5.53 15.12
CA SER A 20 -1.58 5.49 16.21
C SER A 20 -2.74 4.54 15.92
N VAL A 21 -2.97 3.56 16.79
CA VAL A 21 -4.13 2.65 16.77
C VAL A 21 -5.05 3.02 17.92
N SER A 22 -6.15 3.68 17.59
CA SER A 22 -7.18 4.08 18.55
C SER A 22 -8.46 3.25 18.37
N SER A 23 -9.03 2.75 19.46
CA SER A 23 -10.38 2.19 19.47
C SER A 23 -11.29 3.06 20.32
N SER A 24 -12.31 3.64 19.69
CA SER A 24 -13.21 4.62 20.32
C SER A 24 -12.42 5.81 20.91
N ILE A 25 -12.42 6.00 22.22
CA ILE A 25 -11.77 7.11 22.94
C ILE A 25 -10.35 6.73 23.43
N ILE A 26 -9.98 5.45 23.36
CA ILE A 26 -8.74 4.92 23.92
C ILE A 26 -7.71 4.72 22.80
N CYS A 27 -6.50 5.27 22.98
CA CYS A 27 -5.34 4.93 22.15
C CYS A 27 -4.75 3.62 22.68
N MET A 28 -4.80 2.56 21.86
CA MET A 28 -4.32 1.23 22.25
C MET A 28 -2.81 1.10 22.08
N SER A 29 -2.26 1.73 21.03
CA SER A 29 -0.83 1.78 20.77
C SER A 29 -0.51 2.98 19.88
N GLU A 30 0.65 3.57 20.09
CA GLU A 30 1.20 4.67 19.26
C GLU A 30 2.37 4.21 18.37
N GLU A 31 2.78 2.95 18.50
CA GLU A 31 3.96 2.38 17.83
C GLU A 31 3.59 1.27 16.83
N TYR A 32 2.40 1.33 16.23
CA TYR A 32 1.98 0.31 15.27
C TYR A 32 2.48 0.64 13.87
N ASP A 33 3.29 -0.24 13.28
CA ASP A 33 3.70 -0.10 11.90
C ASP A 33 2.62 -0.61 10.94
N ARG A 34 2.27 0.23 9.96
CA ARG A 34 1.29 -0.07 8.89
C ARG A 34 1.94 -0.30 7.54
N ILE A 35 3.26 -0.21 7.49
CA ILE A 35 4.05 -0.38 6.28
C ILE A 35 4.56 -1.82 6.28
N ALA A 36 4.09 -2.58 5.30
CA ALA A 36 4.47 -3.95 5.06
C ALA A 36 5.55 -4.01 3.97
N GLU A 37 6.69 -4.62 4.27
CA GLU A 37 7.75 -4.87 3.29
C GLU A 37 7.40 -6.13 2.46
N ILE A 38 7.16 -5.96 1.16
CA ILE A 38 6.79 -7.07 0.26
C ILE A 38 8.03 -7.70 -0.39
N GLY A 39 9.15 -6.96 -0.38
CA GLY A 39 10.44 -7.42 -0.90
C GLY A 39 11.55 -6.41 -0.60
N LYS A 40 12.73 -6.61 -1.20
CA LYS A 40 13.90 -5.75 -0.94
C LYS A 40 13.72 -4.30 -1.39
N HIS A 41 12.90 -4.09 -2.41
CA HIS A 41 12.74 -2.80 -3.09
C HIS A 41 11.29 -2.32 -3.17
N ASN A 42 10.36 -2.98 -2.45
CA ASN A 42 8.92 -2.68 -2.51
C ASN A 42 8.33 -2.64 -1.09
N ALA A 43 7.58 -1.57 -0.79
CA ALA A 43 6.87 -1.36 0.46
C ALA A 43 5.39 -1.04 0.21
N LEU A 44 4.51 -1.55 1.08
CA LEU A 44 3.07 -1.39 0.99
C LEU A 44 2.53 -0.78 2.28
N ALA A 45 1.98 0.44 2.20
CA ALA A 45 1.21 1.01 3.29
C ALA A 45 -0.27 0.68 3.14
N LEU A 46 -0.90 0.28 4.24
CA LEU A 46 -2.32 -0.04 4.30
C LEU A 46 -3.07 0.95 5.20
N ALA A 47 -4.24 1.38 4.74
CA ALA A 47 -5.17 2.22 5.47
C ALA A 47 -6.58 1.64 5.36
N GLY A 48 -7.07 1.07 6.46
CA GLY A 48 -8.39 0.44 6.52
C GLY A 48 -8.68 -0.09 7.91
N GLU A 49 -9.61 -1.01 8.02
CA GLU A 49 -9.81 -1.75 9.26
C GLU A 49 -8.55 -2.58 9.59
N THR A 50 -8.08 -2.50 10.84
CA THR A 50 -6.79 -3.10 11.24
C THR A 50 -6.74 -4.61 11.02
N GLY A 51 -7.85 -5.32 11.25
CA GLY A 51 -7.93 -6.77 11.05
C GLY A 51 -7.77 -7.16 9.58
N ASP A 52 -8.56 -6.55 8.70
CA ASP A 52 -8.48 -6.76 7.25
C ASP A 52 -7.11 -6.35 6.69
N ALA A 53 -6.57 -5.23 7.14
CA ALA A 53 -5.27 -4.73 6.69
C ALA A 53 -4.13 -5.70 7.03
N LEU A 54 -4.11 -6.23 8.26
CA LEU A 54 -3.11 -7.21 8.68
C LEU A 54 -3.23 -8.49 7.85
N GLN A 55 -4.42 -9.06 7.75
CA GLN A 55 -4.65 -10.30 7.01
C GLN A 55 -4.27 -10.16 5.52
N LEU A 56 -4.66 -9.05 4.90
CA LEU A 56 -4.35 -8.77 3.50
C LEU A 56 -2.84 -8.59 3.29
N SER A 57 -2.16 -7.93 4.21
CA SER A 57 -0.71 -7.70 4.14
C SER A 57 0.07 -9.02 4.15
N GLU A 58 -0.23 -9.91 5.11
CA GLU A 58 0.43 -11.21 5.24
C GLU A 58 0.12 -12.11 4.04
N TYR A 59 -1.11 -12.08 3.56
CA TYR A 59 -1.52 -12.80 2.36
C TYR A 59 -0.71 -12.37 1.12
N ILE A 60 -0.53 -11.06 0.91
CA ILE A 60 0.23 -10.55 -0.23
C ILE A 60 1.71 -10.91 -0.08
N ILE A 61 2.32 -10.68 1.10
CA ILE A 61 3.72 -11.00 1.37
C ILE A 61 3.99 -12.48 1.11
N GLY A 62 3.16 -13.38 1.65
CA GLY A 62 3.32 -14.82 1.48
C GLY A 62 3.28 -15.25 0.01
N ASN A 63 2.35 -14.72 -0.78
CA ASN A 63 2.23 -15.07 -2.19
C ASN A 63 3.37 -14.50 -3.04
N VAL A 64 3.83 -13.28 -2.76
CA VAL A 64 4.97 -12.69 -3.47
C VAL A 64 6.27 -13.43 -3.13
N ALA A 65 6.48 -13.78 -1.85
CA ALA A 65 7.61 -14.59 -1.42
C ALA A 65 7.59 -15.99 -2.06
N LEU A 66 6.42 -16.63 -2.13
CA LEU A 66 6.24 -17.92 -2.79
C LEU A 66 6.56 -17.84 -4.29
N TYR A 67 6.06 -16.81 -4.98
CA TYR A 67 6.33 -16.61 -6.40
C TYR A 67 7.84 -16.45 -6.66
N LYS A 68 8.51 -15.67 -5.82
CA LYS A 68 9.97 -15.49 -5.88
C LYS A 68 10.71 -16.80 -5.65
N PHE A 69 10.24 -17.65 -4.73
CA PHE A 69 10.85 -18.96 -4.46
C PHE A 69 10.72 -19.92 -5.64
N ILE A 70 9.52 -20.02 -6.24
CA ILE A 70 9.25 -20.96 -7.34
C ILE A 70 9.97 -20.53 -8.61
N ASN A 71 9.88 -19.24 -8.96
CA ASN A 71 10.37 -18.75 -10.26
C ASN A 71 11.80 -18.21 -10.19
N SER A 72 12.38 -18.06 -9.00
CA SER A 72 13.70 -17.45 -8.78
C SER A 72 13.87 -16.03 -9.36
N VAL A 73 12.75 -15.32 -9.60
CA VAL A 73 12.71 -13.98 -10.18
C VAL A 73 11.97 -13.04 -9.23
N GLU A 74 12.50 -11.83 -9.04
CA GLU A 74 11.83 -10.77 -8.28
C GLU A 74 10.76 -10.09 -9.15
N LEU A 75 9.56 -9.92 -8.58
CA LEU A 75 8.46 -9.27 -9.27
C LEU A 75 8.67 -7.75 -9.32
N THR A 76 8.43 -7.17 -10.49
CA THR A 76 8.39 -5.72 -10.66
C THR A 76 7.25 -5.10 -9.87
N THR A 77 7.41 -3.86 -9.42
CA THR A 77 6.38 -3.12 -8.68
C THR A 77 5.07 -3.05 -9.48
N ASP A 78 5.14 -2.92 -10.81
CA ASP A 78 3.94 -2.92 -11.66
C ASP A 78 3.24 -4.28 -11.66
N ALA A 79 3.98 -5.38 -11.75
CA ALA A 79 3.41 -6.73 -11.67
C ALA A 79 2.73 -6.99 -10.32
N ILE A 80 3.37 -6.58 -9.22
CA ILE A 80 2.79 -6.67 -7.86
C ILE A 80 1.51 -5.84 -7.79
N SER A 81 1.53 -4.62 -8.31
CA SER A 81 0.34 -3.74 -8.30
C SER A 81 -0.84 -4.34 -9.06
N HIS A 82 -0.59 -5.04 -10.17
CA HIS A 82 -1.59 -5.76 -10.94
C HIS A 82 -2.12 -6.99 -10.21
N TYR A 83 -1.24 -7.73 -9.53
CA TYR A 83 -1.62 -8.86 -8.70
C TYR A 83 -2.55 -8.44 -7.56
N ILE A 84 -2.16 -7.43 -6.75
CA ILE A 84 -2.97 -6.91 -5.65
C ILE A 84 -4.33 -6.44 -6.17
N ARG A 85 -4.36 -5.69 -7.26
CA ARG A 85 -5.61 -5.24 -7.88
C ARG A 85 -6.56 -6.39 -8.22
N ASN A 86 -6.02 -7.47 -8.81
CA ASN A 86 -6.82 -8.63 -9.18
C ASN A 86 -7.37 -9.36 -7.95
N GLU A 87 -6.60 -9.46 -6.87
CA GLU A 87 -7.06 -10.05 -5.61
C GLU A 87 -8.15 -9.18 -4.96
N MET A 88 -7.98 -7.86 -4.95
CA MET A 88 -9.02 -6.94 -4.46
C MET A 88 -10.31 -7.03 -5.29
N ALA A 89 -10.20 -7.06 -6.62
CA ALA A 89 -11.37 -7.18 -7.50
C ALA A 89 -12.13 -8.50 -7.30
N LYS A 90 -11.43 -9.60 -6.96
CA LYS A 90 -12.06 -10.87 -6.57
C LYS A 90 -12.73 -10.79 -5.21
N ALA A 91 -12.05 -10.16 -4.23
CA ALA A 91 -12.54 -10.01 -2.87
C ALA A 91 -13.85 -9.21 -2.81
N VAL A 92 -13.96 -8.13 -3.59
CA VAL A 92 -15.16 -7.26 -3.65
C VAL A 92 -16.47 -8.04 -3.86
N ARG A 93 -16.45 -9.16 -4.59
CA ARG A 93 -17.65 -9.96 -4.91
C ARG A 93 -17.94 -11.09 -3.93
N LYS A 94 -17.01 -11.43 -3.02
CA LYS A 94 -17.17 -12.51 -2.05
C LYS A 94 -17.19 -11.97 -0.62
N ASN A 95 -16.09 -11.35 -0.21
CA ASN A 95 -15.91 -10.71 1.07
C ASN A 95 -14.98 -9.49 0.87
N PRO A 96 -15.53 -8.26 0.78
CA PRO A 96 -14.76 -7.09 0.41
C PRO A 96 -13.81 -6.66 1.54
N TYR A 97 -12.51 -6.60 1.26
CA TYR A 97 -11.56 -5.94 2.15
C TYR A 97 -11.75 -4.42 2.06
N GLN A 98 -12.03 -3.76 3.19
CA GLN A 98 -12.22 -2.31 3.24
C GLN A 98 -10.88 -1.59 3.50
N VAL A 99 -9.91 -1.83 2.63
CA VAL A 99 -8.54 -1.33 2.80
C VAL A 99 -8.06 -0.59 1.56
N ASN A 100 -7.61 0.64 1.76
CA ASN A 100 -6.88 1.43 0.77
C ASN A 100 -5.40 1.22 0.96
N MET A 101 -4.66 1.23 -0.15
CA MET A 101 -3.25 0.88 -0.16
C MET A 101 -2.43 1.85 -0.99
N LEU A 102 -1.19 2.09 -0.53
CA LEU A 102 -0.14 2.73 -1.30
C LEU A 102 1.01 1.75 -1.46
N LEU A 103 1.30 1.39 -2.71
CA LEU A 103 2.45 0.56 -3.05
C LEU A 103 3.56 1.46 -3.60
N ALA A 104 4.69 1.51 -2.91
CA ALA A 104 5.92 2.11 -3.39
C ALA A 104 6.89 1.01 -3.79
N GLY A 105 7.62 1.27 -4.87
CA GLY A 105 8.71 0.39 -5.27
C GLY A 105 9.74 1.04 -6.16
N TYR A 106 10.91 0.41 -6.20
CA TYR A 106 12.07 0.86 -6.95
C TYR A 106 12.68 -0.32 -7.73
N ASP A 107 12.28 -0.49 -9.00
CA ASP A 107 12.86 -1.53 -9.87
C ASP A 107 14.05 -0.98 -10.69
N GLU A 108 13.86 0.20 -11.29
CA GLU A 108 14.85 0.99 -12.05
C GLU A 108 14.50 2.48 -12.00
N LYS A 109 13.19 2.77 -11.94
CA LYS A 109 12.60 4.08 -11.69
C LYS A 109 11.67 3.99 -10.49
N PRO A 110 11.61 5.01 -9.63
CA PRO A 110 10.65 5.04 -8.54
C PRO A 110 9.23 5.01 -9.11
N SER A 111 8.38 4.19 -8.51
CA SER A 111 6.97 4.09 -8.89
C SER A 111 6.11 4.03 -7.64
N LEU A 112 5.07 4.86 -7.63
CA LEU A 112 4.05 4.88 -6.60
C LEU A 112 2.69 4.56 -7.21
N TYR A 113 2.03 3.57 -6.64
CA TYR A 113 0.70 3.12 -7.06
C TYR A 113 -0.29 3.29 -5.92
N TYR A 114 -1.39 3.99 -6.23
CA TYR A 114 -2.58 4.03 -5.39
C TYR A 114 -3.49 2.86 -5.75
N LEU A 115 -3.92 2.12 -4.75
CA LEU A 115 -4.82 0.99 -4.84
C LEU A 115 -6.00 1.23 -3.92
N ASP A 116 -7.19 1.25 -4.50
CA ASP A 116 -8.45 1.48 -3.78
C ASP A 116 -9.09 0.15 -3.37
N TYR A 117 -9.90 0.17 -2.31
CA TYR A 117 -10.64 -1.01 -1.84
C TYR A 117 -11.55 -1.66 -2.91
N LEU A 118 -11.95 -0.90 -3.93
CA LEU A 118 -12.72 -1.40 -5.08
C LEU A 118 -11.89 -2.15 -6.14
N GLY A 119 -10.57 -2.28 -5.95
CA GLY A 119 -9.68 -2.86 -6.94
C GLY A 119 -9.36 -1.91 -8.11
N THR A 120 -9.41 -0.61 -7.87
CA THR A 120 -8.91 0.40 -8.82
C THR A 120 -7.42 0.63 -8.57
N ARG A 121 -6.63 0.71 -9.64
CA ARG A 121 -5.19 0.96 -9.58
C ARG A 121 -4.85 2.21 -10.37
N GLN A 122 -4.08 3.12 -9.78
CA GLN A 122 -3.60 4.32 -10.46
C GLN A 122 -2.14 4.59 -10.12
N LYS A 123 -1.31 4.85 -11.15
CA LYS A 123 0.03 5.39 -10.95
C LYS A 123 -0.07 6.88 -10.63
N ILE A 124 0.54 7.29 -9.53
CA ILE A 124 0.45 8.68 -9.03
C ILE A 124 1.84 9.22 -8.70
N PRO A 125 2.14 10.50 -8.99
CA PRO A 125 3.39 11.13 -8.56
C PRO A 125 3.36 11.48 -7.05
N PHE A 126 2.18 11.75 -6.52
CA PHE A 126 1.94 11.98 -5.10
C PHE A 126 0.49 11.63 -4.78
N GLY A 127 0.22 11.22 -3.54
CA GLY A 127 -1.16 11.00 -3.11
C GLY A 127 -1.30 10.41 -1.72
N SER A 128 -2.49 10.58 -1.18
CA SER A 128 -2.99 9.98 0.05
C SER A 128 -4.44 9.52 -0.20
N PRO A 129 -4.87 8.36 0.30
CA PRO A 129 -6.28 8.06 0.46
C PRO A 129 -6.93 9.03 1.46
N GLY A 130 -8.25 9.24 1.33
CA GLY A 130 -9.04 10.00 2.31
C GLY A 130 -8.77 11.51 2.35
N LEU A 131 -8.92 12.11 3.53
CA LEU A 131 -8.91 13.57 3.73
C LEU A 131 -7.56 14.22 3.40
N LEU A 132 -6.46 13.50 3.60
CA LEU A 132 -5.12 14.00 3.27
C LEU A 132 -4.87 14.14 1.76
N ARG A 133 -5.81 13.70 0.90
CA ARG A 133 -5.76 13.95 -0.56
C ARG A 133 -5.77 15.43 -0.93
N ILE A 134 -6.17 16.30 0.00
CA ILE A 134 -6.11 17.77 -0.14
C ILE A 134 -4.66 18.27 -0.14
N PHE A 135 -3.71 17.50 0.38
CA PHE A 135 -2.29 17.84 0.35
C PHE A 135 -1.74 17.66 -1.07
N ARG A 136 -1.91 18.70 -1.90
CA ARG A 136 -1.13 18.87 -3.13
C ARG A 136 0.14 19.64 -2.79
N PRO A 137 1.32 19.01 -2.76
CA PRO A 137 2.54 19.80 -2.77
C PRO A 137 2.51 20.66 -4.04
N PHE A 138 2.63 21.96 -3.86
CA PHE A 138 2.65 22.95 -4.93
C PHE A 138 3.68 22.49 -5.97
N SER A 139 3.27 22.42 -7.23
CA SER A 139 4.05 21.92 -8.38
C SER A 139 5.53 22.25 -8.26
N ILE A 140 6.36 21.25 -7.91
CA ILE A 140 7.81 21.37 -8.04
C ILE A 140 8.09 21.16 -9.52
N ARG A 141 8.07 22.27 -10.26
CA ARG A 141 8.69 22.37 -11.58
C ARG A 141 10.17 22.61 -11.42
#